data_AF-A0A538S694-F1
#
_entry.id   AF-A0A538S694-F1
#
_cell.length_a   1.000
_cell.length_b   1.000
_cell.length_c   1.000
_cell.angle_alpha   90.00
_cell.angle_beta   90.00
_cell.angle_gamma   90.00
#
_symmetry.space_group_name_H-M   'P 1'
#
loop_
_entity.id
_entity.type
_entity.pdbx_description
1 polymer ?
#
loop_
_entity_poly.entity_id
_entity_poly.type
_entity_poly.pdbx_seq_one_letter_code
_entity_poly.pdbx_strand_id
1 'polypeptide(L)' 'MLDLFKTNGSSPPADITVQNEGSIYILRGRTDIGKDWIEEHCQEGDYNPFGEGARLVEHRYIADIVEGAAGDGLRVEMQ' A
#
# COMPACT_ATOMS: atom_id res chain seq x y z
N MET A 1 2.40 18.86 18.15
CA MET A 1 0.98 18.43 18.13
C MET A 1 1.00 16.95 18.47
N LEU A 2 0.48 16.54 19.64
CA LEU A 2 0.49 15.13 20.04
C LEU A 2 -0.47 14.35 19.12
N ASP A 3 -0.02 13.24 18.53
CA ASP A 3 -0.88 12.27 17.86
C ASP A 3 -1.89 11.70 18.86
N LEU A 4 -3.12 12.21 18.83
CA LEU A 4 -4.23 11.75 19.68
C LEU A 4 -4.53 10.25 19.49
N PHE A 5 -4.04 9.64 18.41
CA PHE A 5 -4.20 8.21 18.12
C PHE A 5 -3.20 7.30 18.87
N LYS A 6 -2.12 7.85 19.45
CA LYS A 6 -1.19 7.05 20.27
C LYS A 6 -1.71 6.75 21.67
N THR A 7 -2.72 7.48 22.15
CA THR A 7 -3.23 7.33 23.52
C THR A 7 -4.20 6.17 23.75
N ASN A 8 -4.74 5.55 22.69
CA ASN A 8 -5.71 4.43 22.81
C ASN A 8 -5.30 3.13 22.09
N GLY A 9 -4.03 2.98 21.69
CA GLY A 9 -3.49 1.69 21.25
C GLY A 9 -3.97 1.16 19.89
N SER A 10 -4.69 1.94 19.08
CA SER A 10 -4.95 1.60 17.68
C SER A 10 -4.99 2.86 16.83
N SER A 11 -3.96 3.05 16.00
CA SER A 11 -4.07 3.94 14.85
C SER A 11 -5.14 3.39 13.90
N PRO A 12 -5.88 4.23 13.17
CA PRO A 12 -6.68 3.76 12.03
C PRO A 12 -5.82 2.84 11.16
N PRO A 13 -6.33 1.67 10.73
CA PRO A 13 -5.55 0.75 9.90
C PRO A 13 -5.06 1.49 8.64
N ALA A 14 -3.83 1.21 8.23
CA ALA A 14 -3.34 1.66 6.93
C ALA A 14 -4.24 1.08 5.82
N ASP A 15 -4.45 1.82 4.74
CA ASP A 15 -5.17 1.33 3.56
C ASP A 15 -4.27 0.42 2.72
N ILE A 16 -2.99 0.75 2.63
CA ILE A 16 -1.96 -0.03 1.93
C ILE A 16 -0.76 -0.26 2.85
N THR A 17 -0.27 -1.51 2.90
CA THR A 17 1.01 -1.86 3.51
C THR A 17 2.04 -2.16 2.42
N VAL A 18 3.27 -1.68 2.63
CA VAL A 18 4.42 -1.86 1.73
C VAL A 18 5.50 -2.63 2.49
N GLN A 19 5.73 -3.89 2.11
CA GLN A 19 6.68 -4.78 2.77
C GLN A 19 7.90 -5.01 1.89
N ASN A 20 9.10 -4.83 2.43
CA ASN A 20 10.36 -5.06 1.72
C ASN A 20 10.84 -6.52 1.90
N GLU A 21 10.92 -7.28 0.80
CA GLU A 21 11.43 -8.67 0.78
C GLU A 21 12.86 -8.76 0.21
N GLY A 22 13.61 -7.67 0.28
CA GLY A 22 15.00 -7.56 -0.18
C GLY A 22 15.12 -7.13 -1.64
N SER A 23 14.69 -7.97 -2.58
CA SER A 23 14.78 -7.70 -4.03
C SER A 23 13.47 -7.22 -4.65
N ILE A 24 12.35 -7.40 -3.95
CA ILE A 24 11.01 -7.05 -4.39
C ILE A 24 10.24 -6.49 -3.19
N TYR A 25 9.23 -5.67 -3.46
CA TYR A 25 8.27 -5.24 -2.46
C TYR A 25 6.92 -5.91 -2.68
N ILE A 26 6.19 -6.08 -1.59
CA ILE A 26 4.81 -6.54 -1.60
C ILE A 26 3.91 -5.36 -1.20
N LEU A 27 3.02 -4.96 -2.10
CA LEU A 27 1.90 -4.09 -1.78
C LEU A 27 0.70 -4.95 -1.36
N ARG A 28 -0.02 -4.51 -0.33
CA ARG A 28 -1.27 -5.16 0.08
C ARG A 28 -2.30 -4.14 0.56
N GLY A 29 -3.45 -4.13 -0.09
CA GLY A 29 -4.64 -3.42 0.34
C GLY A 29 -5.22 -4.06 1.60
N ARG A 30 -5.42 -3.26 2.64
CA ARG A 30 -5.98 -3.67 3.94
C ARG A 30 -7.43 -3.21 4.12
N THR A 31 -7.84 -2.22 3.34
CA THR A 31 -9.21 -1.73 3.19
C THR A 31 -9.66 -1.93 1.75
N ASP A 32 -10.96 -1.84 1.47
CA ASP A 32 -11.46 -2.01 0.10
C ASP A 32 -10.94 -0.90 -0.83
N ILE A 33 -10.89 0.35 -0.34
CA ILE A 33 -10.27 1.48 -1.08
C ILE A 33 -8.80 1.19 -1.40
N GLY A 34 -8.04 0.63 -0.46
CA GLY A 34 -6.64 0.27 -0.70
C GLY A 34 -6.46 -0.86 -1.71
N LYS A 35 -7.38 -1.84 -1.74
CA LYS A 35 -7.37 -2.90 -2.76
C LYS A 35 -7.70 -2.32 -4.13
N ASP A 36 -8.79 -1.57 -4.23
CA ASP A 36 -9.27 -0.97 -5.47
C ASP A 36 -8.20 -0.06 -6.09
N TRP A 37 -7.54 0.77 -5.27
CA TRP A 37 -6.45 1.64 -5.74
C TRP A 37 -5.28 0.85 -6.31
N ILE A 38 -4.87 -0.25 -5.65
CA ILE A 38 -3.80 -1.13 -6.15
C ILE A 38 -4.20 -1.79 -7.48
N GLU A 39 -5.44 -2.25 -7.62
CA GLU A 39 -5.93 -2.84 -8.86
C GLU A 39 -5.93 -1.83 -10.01
N GLU A 40 -6.35 -0.59 -9.76
CA GLU A 40 -6.42 0.46 -10.76
C GLU A 40 -5.03 0.99 -11.18
N HIS A 41 -4.09 1.13 -10.24
CA HIS A 41 -2.85 1.87 -10.47
C HIS A 41 -1.59 0.99 -10.60
N CYS A 42 -1.59 -0.23 -10.04
CA CYS A 42 -0.39 -1.06 -9.91
C CYS A 42 -0.45 -2.34 -10.75
N GLN A 43 -1.27 -2.37 -11.81
CA GLN A 43 -1.36 -3.51 -12.70
C GLN A 43 -0.35 -3.41 -13.85
N GLU A 44 0.43 -4.47 -14.04
CA GLU A 44 1.27 -4.66 -15.24
C GLU A 44 0.78 -5.90 -15.99
N GLY A 45 0.13 -5.68 -17.14
CA GLY A 45 -0.45 -6.75 -17.96
C GLY A 45 -1.71 -7.41 -17.38
N ASP A 46 -2.10 -8.55 -17.96
CA ASP A 46 -3.42 -9.16 -17.71
C ASP A 46 -3.43 -10.21 -16.58
N TYR A 47 -2.27 -10.52 -15.97
CA TYR A 47 -2.14 -11.59 -14.99
C TYR A 47 -1.42 -11.14 -13.71
N ASN A 48 -2.07 -11.33 -12.56
CA ASN A 48 -1.48 -11.15 -11.24
C ASN A 48 -1.48 -12.49 -10.45
N PRO A 49 -0.31 -13.06 -10.10
CA PRO A 49 -0.23 -14.31 -9.36
C PRO A 49 -0.56 -14.18 -7.86
N PHE A 50 -0.66 -12.97 -7.30
CA PHE A 50 -0.77 -12.74 -5.86
C PHE A 50 -2.19 -12.50 -5.34
N GLY A 51 -3.18 -12.52 -6.24
CA GLY A 51 -4.59 -12.28 -5.92
C GLY A 51 -4.93 -10.79 -5.82
N GLU A 52 -6.24 -10.53 -5.76
CA GLU A 52 -6.83 -9.19 -5.73
C GLU A 52 -6.31 -8.34 -4.55
N GLY A 53 -6.04 -7.07 -4.82
CA GLY A 53 -5.54 -6.08 -3.88
C GLY A 53 -4.09 -6.28 -3.45
N ALA A 54 -3.30 -7.09 -4.15
CA ALA A 54 -1.89 -7.29 -3.86
C ALA A 54 -1.03 -7.27 -5.13
N ARG A 55 0.19 -6.74 -5.03
CA ARG A 55 1.15 -6.65 -6.15
C ARG A 55 2.59 -6.85 -5.68
N LEU A 56 3.36 -7.56 -6.50
CA LEU A 56 4.82 -7.59 -6.40
C LEU A 56 5.39 -6.44 -7.21
N VAL A 57 6.23 -5.62 -6.60
CA VAL A 57 6.67 -4.35 -7.18
C VAL A 57 8.17 -4.19 -7.06
N GLU A 58 8.81 -3.85 -8.18
CA GLU A 58 10.24 -3.52 -8.20
C GLU A 58 10.53 -2.25 -7.41
N HIS A 59 11.68 -2.19 -6.74
CA HIS A 59 12.09 -1.09 -5.87
C HIS A 59 11.94 0.29 -6.52
N ARG A 60 12.25 0.41 -7.82
CA ARG A 60 12.22 1.69 -8.56
C ARG A 60 10.84 2.34 -8.64
N TYR A 61 9.76 1.58 -8.47
CA TYR A 61 8.40 2.10 -8.56
C TYR A 61 7.80 2.46 -7.19
N ILE A 62 8.44 2.05 -6.09
CA ILE A 62 7.85 2.20 -4.75
C ILE A 62 7.68 3.66 -4.35
N ALA A 63 8.65 4.52 -4.68
CA ALA A 63 8.54 5.94 -4.36
C ALA A 63 7.30 6.56 -5.03
N ASP A 64 7.16 6.38 -6.35
CA ASP A 64 6.05 6.92 -7.13
C ASP A 64 4.70 6.36 -6.68
N ILE A 65 4.63 5.06 -6.35
CA ILE A 65 3.40 4.42 -5.87
C ILE A 65 2.99 4.96 -4.49
N VAL A 66 3.95 5.08 -3.56
CA VAL A 66 3.67 5.61 -2.21
C VAL A 66 3.23 7.07 -2.29
N GLU A 67 3.89 7.87 -3.13
CA GLU A 67 3.53 9.27 -3.35
C GLU A 67 2.14 9.39 -3.99
N GLY A 68 1.84 8.59 -5.01
CA GLY A 68 0.53 8.56 -5.67
C GLY A 68 -0.60 8.19 -4.71
N ALA A 69 -0.46 7.07 -3.99
CA ALA A 69 -1.47 6.62 -3.04
C ALA A 69 -1.71 7.64 -1.92
N ALA A 70 -0.64 8.22 -1.36
CA ALA A 70 -0.77 9.25 -0.34
C ALA A 70 -1.39 10.55 -0.90
N GLY A 71 -1.06 10.91 -2.14
CA GLY A 71 -1.65 12.04 -2.87
C GLY A 71 -3.16 11.90 -3.08
N ASP A 72 -3.62 10.67 -3.31
CA ASP A 72 -5.05 10.32 -3.44
C ASP A 72 -5.75 10.14 -2.08
N GLY A 73 -5.04 10.36 -0.97
CA GLY A 73 -5.60 10.37 0.38
C GLY A 73 -5.58 9.03 1.11
N LEU A 74 -4.92 8.00 0.56
CA LEU A 74 -4.76 6.71 1.23
C LEU A 74 -3.68 6.78 2.32
N ARG A 75 -3.90 6.07 3.43
CA ARG A 75 -2.86 5.87 4.44
C ARG A 75 -1.94 4.71 4.03
N VAL A 76 -0.66 5.01 3.79
CA VAL A 76 0.36 4.02 3.46
C VAL A 76 1.27 3.74 4.67
N GLU A 77 1.56 2.47 4.94
CA GLU A 77 2.49 2.04 5.99
C GLU A 77 3.64 1.22 5.41
N MET A 78 4.88 1.58 5.75
CA MET A 78 6.08 0.81 5.43
C MET A 78 6.37 -0.21 6.54
N GLN A 79 6.63 -1.47 6.17
CA GLN A 79 6.95 -2.57 7.09
C GLN A 79 8.39 -3.06 6.94
#